data_AF-A0A957C4J5-F1
#
_entry.id   AF-A0A957C4J5-F1
#
_cell.length_a   1.000
_cell.length_b   1.000
_cell.length_c   1.000
_cell.angle_alpha   90.00
_cell.angle_beta   90.00
_cell.angle_gamma   90.00
#
_symmetry.space_group_name_H-M   'P 1'
#
loop_
_entity.id
_entity.type
_entity.pdbx_description
1 polymer ?
#
loop_
_entity_poly.entity_id
_entity_poly.type
_entity_poly.pdbx_seq_one_letter_code
_entity_poly.pdbx_strand_id
1 'polypeptide(L)'
;RRMVIFASEDVGMALPTALVIANEVFRAVETIGYPEAQINLAHGVVYLATAPKSRASYEAYFRALEDVQQKGNLPVPMHLRNAPTKLMKELGYGKREQESNLPEGLTGKTYYTKPD
;
A
#
# COMPACT_ATOMS: atom_id res chain seq x y z
N ARG A 1 7.97 -13.36 10.48
CA ARG A 1 8.48 -12.53 9.35
C ARG A 1 7.83 -12.88 8.01
N ARG A 2 8.03 -14.07 7.40
CA ARG A 2 7.47 -14.37 6.06
C ARG A 2 5.94 -14.32 5.98
N MET A 3 5.24 -14.75 7.03
CA MET A 3 3.79 -14.57 7.15
C MET A 3 3.33 -13.11 7.07
N VAL A 4 4.12 -12.17 7.63
CA VAL A 4 3.81 -10.73 7.60
C VAL A 4 3.93 -10.20 6.17
N ILE A 5 4.97 -10.63 5.44
CA ILE A 5 5.13 -10.29 4.02
C ILE A 5 4.00 -10.90 3.19
N PHE A 6 3.71 -12.19 3.38
CA PHE A 6 2.63 -12.89 2.69
C PHE A 6 1.27 -12.22 2.89
N ALA A 7 0.99 -11.76 4.12
CA ALA A 7 -0.26 -11.04 4.41
C ALA A 7 -0.41 -9.74 3.58
N SER A 8 0.68 -9.01 3.34
CA SER A 8 0.64 -7.79 2.51
C SER A 8 0.73 -8.07 1.01
N GLU A 9 1.46 -9.10 0.62
CA GLU A 9 1.76 -9.45 -0.77
C GLU A 9 0.62 -10.24 -1.42
N ASP A 10 0.17 -11.33 -0.79
CA ASP A 10 -0.74 -12.31 -1.39
C ASP A 10 -2.18 -12.23 -0.87
N VAL A 11 -2.39 -11.68 0.32
CA VAL A 11 -3.74 -11.43 0.87
C VAL A 11 -4.16 -9.98 0.64
N GLY A 12 -3.29 -9.03 1.00
CA GLY A 12 -3.43 -7.62 0.69
C GLY A 12 -4.78 -7.03 1.13
N MET A 13 -5.37 -6.24 0.24
CA MET A 13 -6.64 -5.57 0.50
C MET A 13 -7.88 -6.47 0.41
N ALA A 14 -7.73 -7.75 0.02
CA ALA A 14 -8.84 -8.70 0.07
C ALA A 14 -9.22 -9.06 1.52
N LEU A 15 -8.25 -9.01 2.44
CA LEU A 15 -8.51 -9.13 3.88
C LEU A 15 -7.46 -8.34 4.68
N PRO A 16 -7.64 -7.01 4.87
CA PRO A 16 -6.64 -6.16 5.51
C PRO A 16 -6.25 -6.57 6.94
N THR A 17 -7.17 -7.23 7.66
CA THR A 17 -6.92 -7.75 9.02
C THR A 17 -5.89 -8.88 9.05
N ALA A 18 -5.56 -9.51 7.92
CA ALA A 18 -4.53 -10.54 7.85
C ALA A 18 -3.15 -10.03 8.24
N LEU A 19 -2.82 -8.77 7.94
CA LEU A 19 -1.56 -8.16 8.37
C LEU A 19 -1.50 -8.01 9.90
N VAL A 20 -2.62 -7.68 10.55
CA VAL A 20 -2.70 -7.59 12.01
C VAL A 20 -2.45 -8.96 12.63
N ILE A 21 -3.14 -9.99 12.12
CA ILE A 21 -2.99 -11.37 12.63
C ILE A 21 -1.57 -11.90 12.41
N ALA A 22 -0.96 -11.64 11.25
CA ALA A 22 0.41 -12.06 10.99
C ALA A 22 1.43 -11.39 11.92
N ASN A 23 1.20 -10.12 12.31
CA ASN A 23 2.01 -9.42 13.31
C ASN A 23 1.81 -10.01 14.71
N GLU A 24 0.58 -10.38 15.07
CA GLU A 24 0.28 -11.04 16.34
C GLU A 24 0.93 -12.42 16.45
N VAL A 25 0.94 -13.20 15.36
CA VAL A 25 1.69 -14.45 15.28
C VAL A 25 3.19 -14.20 15.41
N PHE A 26 3.71 -13.14 14.78
CA PHE A 26 5.12 -12.78 14.91
C PHE A 26 5.49 -12.42 16.36
N ARG A 27 4.69 -11.58 17.02
CA ARG A 27 4.88 -11.22 18.43
C ARG A 27 4.80 -12.44 19.34
N ALA A 28 3.85 -13.34 19.10
CA ALA A 28 3.74 -14.59 19.87
C ALA A 28 5.00 -15.45 19.76
N VAL A 29 5.64 -15.51 18.59
CA VAL A 29 6.92 -16.23 18.44
C VAL A 29 8.03 -15.58 19.25
N GLU A 30 8.09 -14.24 19.31
CA GLU A 30 9.09 -13.51 20.09
C GLU A 30 8.89 -13.66 21.61
N THR A 31 7.64 -13.68 22.07
CA THR A 31 7.32 -13.72 23.50
C THR A 31 7.25 -15.13 24.08
N ILE A 32 6.74 -16.10 23.32
CA ILE A 32 6.57 -17.49 23.78
C ILE A 32 7.84 -18.30 23.49
N GLY A 33 8.44 -18.13 22.30
CA GLY A 33 9.59 -18.91 21.88
C GLY A 33 9.26 -20.36 21.51
N TYR A 34 10.30 -21.09 21.07
CA TYR A 34 10.19 -22.50 20.74
C TYR A 34 10.39 -23.39 21.98
N PRO A 35 9.70 -24.54 22.08
CA PRO A 35 8.86 -25.17 21.05
C PRO A 35 7.39 -24.73 20.98
N GLU A 36 6.84 -24.06 21.99
CA GLU A 36 5.40 -23.80 22.12
C GLU A 36 4.85 -22.91 21.00
N ALA A 37 5.64 -21.95 20.50
CA ALA A 37 5.23 -21.06 19.41
C ALA A 37 4.92 -21.78 18.07
N GLN A 38 5.22 -23.08 17.94
CA GLN A 38 4.80 -23.89 16.79
C GLN A 38 3.27 -23.86 16.59
N ILE A 39 2.50 -23.79 17.67
CA ILE A 39 1.03 -23.75 17.60
C ILE A 39 0.56 -22.42 17.00
N ASN A 40 1.16 -21.30 17.40
CA ASN A 40 0.86 -19.97 16.85
C ASN A 40 1.24 -19.89 15.37
N LEU A 41 2.40 -20.45 15.00
CA LEU A 41 2.82 -20.54 13.61
C LEU A 41 1.83 -21.37 12.79
N ALA A 42 1.40 -22.54 13.28
CA ALA A 42 0.42 -23.38 12.58
C ALA A 42 -0.91 -22.65 12.35
N HIS A 43 -1.44 -21.97 13.38
CA HIS A 43 -2.64 -21.15 13.26
C HIS A 43 -2.45 -20.05 12.20
N GLY A 44 -1.35 -19.29 12.28
CA GLY A 44 -1.05 -18.23 11.32
C GLY A 44 -0.95 -18.73 9.87
N VAL A 45 -0.31 -19.88 9.64
CA VAL A 45 -0.22 -20.47 8.28
C VAL A 45 -1.62 -20.78 7.76
N VAL A 46 -2.43 -21.51 8.51
CA VAL A 46 -3.76 -21.95 8.03
C VAL A 46 -4.64 -20.74 7.74
N TYR A 47 -4.67 -19.76 8.66
CA TYR A 47 -5.44 -18.53 8.47
C TYR A 47 -5.07 -17.81 7.16
N LEU A 48 -3.77 -17.60 6.92
CA LEU A 48 -3.28 -16.94 5.71
C LEU A 48 -3.51 -17.78 4.45
N ALA A 49 -3.34 -19.10 4.54
CA ALA A 49 -3.55 -20.02 3.44
C ALA A 49 -5.01 -20.03 2.96
N THR A 50 -5.98 -19.95 3.88
CA THR A 50 -7.41 -19.97 3.56
C THR A 50 -8.02 -18.58 3.32
N ALA A 51 -7.30 -17.50 3.60
CA ALA A 51 -7.78 -16.13 3.37
C ALA A 51 -8.06 -15.84 1.89
N PRO A 52 -8.98 -14.91 1.56
CA PRO A 52 -9.10 -14.33 0.23
C PRO A 52 -7.73 -13.79 -0.25
N LYS A 53 -7.42 -13.95 -1.53
CA LYS A 53 -6.12 -13.56 -2.10
C LYS A 53 -6.27 -12.35 -3.01
N SER A 54 -5.37 -11.38 -2.87
CA SER A 54 -5.25 -10.28 -3.81
C SER A 54 -3.86 -9.67 -3.73
N ARG A 55 -3.20 -9.64 -4.89
CA ARG A 55 -1.90 -8.97 -5.08
C ARG A 55 -2.06 -7.54 -5.61
N ALA A 56 -3.28 -7.01 -5.68
CA ALA A 56 -3.57 -5.73 -6.34
C ALA A 56 -2.79 -4.55 -5.73
N SER A 57 -2.67 -4.48 -4.40
CA SER A 57 -1.87 -3.44 -3.73
C SER A 57 -0.37 -3.60 -3.94
N TYR A 58 0.11 -4.85 -3.97
CA TYR A 58 1.50 -5.17 -4.25
C TYR A 58 1.88 -4.74 -5.68
N GLU A 59 1.09 -5.15 -6.67
CA GLU A 59 1.33 -4.81 -8.07
C GLU A 59 1.19 -3.30 -8.32
N ALA A 60 0.21 -2.65 -7.71
CA ALA A 60 0.03 -1.20 -7.80
C ALA A 60 1.29 -0.44 -7.35
N TYR A 61 1.90 -0.86 -6.25
CA TYR A 61 3.15 -0.27 -5.75
C TYR A 61 4.30 -0.42 -6.76
N PHE A 62 4.51 -1.63 -7.30
CA PHE A 62 5.61 -1.86 -8.24
C PHE A 62 5.41 -1.17 -9.58
N ARG A 63 4.17 -1.07 -10.07
CA ARG A 63 3.86 -0.27 -11.28
C ARG A 63 4.15 1.22 -11.05
N ALA A 64 3.82 1.75 -9.87
CA ALA A 64 4.14 3.14 -9.53
C ALA A 64 5.66 3.35 -9.39
N LEU A 65 6.37 2.39 -8.81
CA LEU A 65 7.83 2.43 -8.67
C LEU A 65 8.53 2.42 -10.02
N GLU A 66 8.06 1.60 -10.96
CA GLU A 66 8.58 1.55 -12.34
C GLU A 66 8.44 2.91 -13.05
N ASP A 67 7.29 3.57 -12.93
CA ASP A 67 7.09 4.90 -13.51
C ASP A 67 8.07 5.93 -12.93
N VAL A 68 8.35 5.88 -11.62
CA VAL A 68 9.33 6.77 -10.98
C VAL A 68 10.72 6.52 -11.54
N GLN A 69 11.10 5.26 -11.74
CA GLN A 69 12.40 4.89 -12.32
C GLN A 69 12.54 5.35 -13.77
N GLN A 70 11.47 5.23 -14.57
CA GLN A 70 11.49 5.57 -16.00
C GLN A 70 11.38 7.07 -16.26
N LYS A 71 10.56 7.79 -15.48
CA LYS A 71 10.20 9.19 -15.76
C LYS A 71 10.92 10.20 -14.85
N GLY A 72 11.61 9.73 -13.83
CA GLY A 72 12.34 10.58 -12.89
C GLY A 72 11.41 11.50 -12.10
N ASN A 73 11.86 12.73 -11.85
CA ASN A 73 11.20 13.66 -10.95
C ASN A 73 10.15 14.53 -11.66
N LEU A 74 9.00 13.94 -11.99
CA LEU A 74 7.87 14.69 -12.53
C LEU A 74 7.40 15.76 -11.52
N PRO A 75 7.04 16.97 -11.97
CA PRO A 75 6.64 18.04 -11.07
C PRO A 75 5.32 17.73 -10.38
N VAL A 76 5.22 18.08 -9.08
CA VAL A 76 3.95 17.98 -8.35
C VAL A 76 2.89 18.87 -9.02
N PRO A 77 1.68 18.36 -9.31
CA PRO A 77 0.58 19.17 -9.85
C PRO A 77 0.29 20.42 -9.03
N MET A 78 0.02 21.54 -9.69
CA MET A 78 -0.15 22.84 -9.05
C MET A 78 -1.26 22.86 -7.99
N HIS A 79 -2.36 22.11 -8.21
CA HIS A 79 -3.46 22.02 -7.26
C HIS A 79 -3.13 21.24 -5.98
N LEU A 80 -2.07 20.43 -5.99
CA LEU A 80 -1.58 19.69 -4.82
C LEU A 80 -0.48 20.44 -4.06
N ARG A 81 0.11 21.47 -4.66
CA ARG A 81 1.14 22.27 -4.01
C ARG A 81 0.56 23.08 -2.87
N ASN A 82 1.35 23.24 -1.81
CA ASN A 82 0.99 24.11 -0.70
C ASN A 82 0.86 25.56 -1.16
N ALA A 83 -0.12 26.29 -0.61
CA ALA A 83 -0.42 27.68 -0.94
C ALA A 83 -0.49 28.56 0.32
N PRO A 84 0.64 28.73 1.06
CA PRO A 84 0.64 29.44 2.34
C PRO A 84 0.46 30.95 2.20
N THR A 85 0.85 31.56 1.07
CA THR A 85 0.74 33.01 0.84
C THR A 85 -0.49 33.36 -0.01
N LYS A 86 -0.96 34.62 0.08
CA LYS A 86 -2.06 35.12 -0.76
C LYS A 86 -1.72 35.05 -2.25
N LEU A 87 -0.52 35.49 -2.63
CA LEU A 87 -0.02 35.42 -4.00
C LEU A 87 -0.06 33.99 -4.56
N MET A 88 0.34 32.99 -3.77
CA MET A 88 0.31 31.58 -4.23
C MET A 88 -1.11 31.09 -4.49
N LYS A 89 -2.10 31.49 -3.66
CA LYS A 89 -3.51 31.15 -3.89
C LYS A 89 -4.06 31.83 -5.15
N GLU A 90 -3.69 33.09 -5.38
CA GLU A 90 -4.05 33.86 -6.58
C GLU A 90 -3.48 33.21 -7.86
N LEU A 91 -2.24 32.72 -7.79
CA LEU A 91 -1.57 31.96 -8.85
C LEU A 91 -2.10 30.52 -9.04
N GLY A 92 -3.15 30.13 -8.30
CA GLY A 92 -3.83 28.84 -8.49
C GLY A 92 -3.23 27.66 -7.74
N TYR A 93 -2.29 27.88 -6.81
CA TYR A 93 -1.77 26.81 -5.96
C TYR A 93 -2.88 26.31 -5.02
N GLY A 94 -2.97 25.00 -4.82
CA GLY A 94 -3.90 24.42 -3.85
C GLY A 94 -5.38 24.39 -4.27
N LYS A 95 -5.72 24.77 -5.51
CA LYS A 95 -7.11 24.74 -6.03
C LYS A 95 -7.52 23.31 -6.41
N ARG A 96 -8.20 22.60 -5.51
CA ARG A 96 -8.59 21.17 -5.65
C ARG A 96 -9.73 20.90 -6.64
N GLU A 97 -9.67 21.49 -7.82
CA GLU A 97 -10.72 21.39 -8.85
C GLU A 97 -10.43 20.33 -9.92
N GLN A 98 -9.29 19.63 -9.85
CA GLN A 98 -8.88 18.66 -10.87
C GLN A 98 -9.34 17.23 -10.54
N GLU A 99 -9.73 16.50 -11.59
CA GLU A 99 -10.15 15.09 -11.51
C GLU A 99 -9.00 14.13 -11.19
N SER A 100 -7.75 14.49 -11.53
CA SER A 100 -6.56 13.66 -11.31
C SER A 100 -5.54 14.34 -10.41
N ASN A 101 -4.95 13.54 -9.52
CA ASN A 101 -3.84 13.95 -8.65
C ASN A 101 -2.46 13.58 -9.22
N LEU A 102 -2.42 13.05 -10.44
CA LEU A 102 -1.19 12.64 -11.10
C LEU A 102 -0.59 13.80 -11.91
N PRO A 103 0.75 13.86 -12.03
CA PRO A 103 1.39 14.79 -12.96
C PRO A 103 1.00 14.50 -14.40
N GLU A 104 1.19 15.49 -15.29
CA GLU A 104 0.83 15.40 -16.71
C GLU A 104 1.44 14.17 -17.41
N GLY A 105 2.68 13.80 -17.07
CA GLY A 105 3.35 12.60 -17.58
C GLY A 105 2.73 11.27 -17.12
N LEU A 106 1.71 11.30 -16.25
CA LEU A 106 1.01 10.16 -15.67
C LEU A 106 -0.53 10.29 -15.77
N THR A 107 -1.03 11.28 -16.51
CA THR A 107 -2.47 11.48 -16.67
C THR A 107 -3.16 10.22 -17.22
N GLY A 108 -4.31 9.87 -16.65
CA GLY A 108 -5.10 8.69 -17.03
C GLY A 108 -4.60 7.36 -16.46
N LYS A 109 -3.47 7.33 -15.74
CA LYS A 109 -3.02 6.10 -15.08
C LYS A 109 -3.85 5.81 -13.83
N THR A 110 -4.15 4.53 -13.62
CA THR A 110 -4.71 3.99 -12.38
C THR A 110 -3.83 2.84 -11.92
N TYR A 111 -3.21 2.97 -10.76
CA TYR A 111 -2.30 1.96 -10.24
C TYR A 111 -3.03 0.85 -9.48
N TYR A 112 -4.01 1.24 -8.67
CA TYR A 112 -4.77 0.34 -7.84
C TYR A 112 -6.24 0.38 -8.24
N THR A 113 -6.79 -0.79 -8.54
CA THR A 113 -8.21 -1.01 -8.72
C THR A 113 -8.64 -1.99 -7.66
N LYS A 114 -9.69 -1.67 -6.91
CA LYS A 114 -10.25 -2.59 -5.93
C LYS A 114 -10.80 -3.81 -6.71
N PRO A 115 -10.37 -5.05 -6.38
CA PRO A 115 -11.01 -6.23 -6.95
C PRO A 115 -12.49 -6.27 -6.54
N ASP A 116 -13.34 -6.77 -7.43
CA ASP A 116 -14.77 -7.00 -7.15
C ASP A 116 -15.00 -7.95 -5.97
#